data_AF-W9T6W5-F1
#
_entry.id   AF-W9T6W5-F1
#
_cell.length_a   1.000
_cell.length_b   1.000
_cell.length_c   1.000
_cell.angle_alpha   90.00
_cell.angle_beta   90.00
_cell.angle_gamma   90.00
#
_symmetry.space_group_name_H-M   'P 1'
#
loop_
_entity.id
_entity.type
_entity.pdbx_description
1 polymer ?
#
loop_
_entity_poly.entity_id
_entity_poly.type
_entity_poly.pdbx_seq_one_letter_code
_entity_poly.pdbx_strand_id
1 'polypeptide(L)'
;MQFKPLLSRLFELASRLIRRYPGTIALFGFCSGVASFLLVERHAGLAKVVALVMLVSWLWLVLESSLRRSLQRWFGWQVPPPLLRYATQMVHQESLFFIIPFFVITTTWNSGQALFTGLLGVAALISLIDPLYYRWLAPRRWLYLGFHTLTLFAVLLTALPIILHLSTPQSYQLALAVAVLLALPSLSGLFPRWSWRNVPGIVLLAVALGGAGWLGRTWVPPATLWLTDVAVTMSLDDRQRKPGQGLRQLNSAELKANGLYAYTAINAPRGLKERIYHEWLHNGRQVDRIALDISGGREAGYRAWTHKRNFPAEAAGRWRVRVVTEAGQMIGMLRFQVTDQGPARSAGSTQVRMGQAPGEAP
;
A
#
# COMPACT_ATOMS: atom_id res chain seq x y z
N MET A 1 39.59 3.11 26.39
CA MET A 1 39.94 2.48 25.10
C MET A 1 39.56 0.97 24.99
N GLN A 2 38.61 0.43 25.77
CA GLN A 2 38.29 -1.02 25.76
C GLN A 2 37.04 -1.43 24.95
N PHE A 3 36.27 -0.49 24.40
CA PHE A 3 35.03 -0.82 23.66
C PHE A 3 35.28 -1.46 22.28
N LYS A 4 36.35 -1.05 21.58
CA LYS A 4 36.68 -1.57 20.24
C LYS A 4 36.87 -3.10 20.18
N PRO A 5 37.69 -3.73 21.05
CA PRO A 5 37.91 -5.18 20.99
C PRO A 5 36.69 -6.01 21.44
N LEU A 6 35.84 -5.47 22.31
CA LEU A 6 34.59 -6.12 22.74
C LEU A 6 33.56 -6.12 21.62
N LEU A 7 33.38 -4.98 20.95
CA LEU A 7 32.50 -4.84 19.79
C LEU A 7 32.98 -5.69 18.60
N SER A 8 34.28 -5.74 18.32
CA SER A 8 34.79 -6.58 17.23
C SER A 8 34.57 -8.07 17.49
N ARG A 9 34.76 -8.53 18.74
CA ARG A 9 34.44 -9.91 19.14
C ARG A 9 32.95 -10.22 19.02
N LEU A 10 32.08 -9.28 19.43
CA LEU A 10 30.63 -9.39 19.26
C LEU A 10 30.24 -9.48 17.78
N PHE A 11 30.83 -8.65 16.92
CA PHE A 11 30.61 -8.66 15.48
C PHE A 11 31.08 -9.98 14.83
N GLU A 12 32.22 -10.51 15.25
CA GLU A 12 32.70 -11.81 14.79
C GLU A 12 31.80 -12.96 15.25
N LEU A 13 31.37 -12.94 16.52
CA LEU A 13 30.44 -13.93 17.07
C LEU A 13 29.11 -13.91 16.31
N ALA A 14 28.52 -12.73 16.12
CA ALA A 14 27.30 -12.55 15.35
C ALA A 14 27.46 -13.06 13.91
N SER A 15 28.56 -12.70 13.23
CA SER A 15 28.87 -13.17 11.88
C SER A 15 29.00 -14.70 11.79
N ARG A 16 29.66 -15.33 12.77
CA ARG A 16 29.78 -16.80 12.85
C ARG A 16 28.42 -17.45 13.11
N LEU A 17 27.60 -16.88 13.98
CA LEU A 17 26.27 -17.41 14.32
C LEU A 17 25.33 -17.32 13.11
N ILE A 18 25.32 -16.18 12.41
CA ILE A 18 24.52 -15.95 11.20
C ILE A 18 24.88 -16.95 10.10
N ARG A 19 26.17 -17.23 9.90
CA ARG A 19 26.63 -18.22 8.92
C ARG A 19 26.29 -19.65 9.31
N ARG A 20 26.19 -19.95 10.61
CA ARG A 20 25.97 -21.31 11.12
C ARG A 20 24.49 -21.69 11.15
N TYR A 21 23.59 -20.73 11.41
CA TYR A 21 22.15 -20.97 11.51
C TYR A 21 21.34 -19.92 10.73
N PRO A 22 21.37 -19.92 9.40
CA PRO A 22 20.58 -18.98 8.60
C PRO A 22 19.06 -19.14 8.81
N GLY A 23 18.58 -20.39 8.99
CA GLY A 23 17.15 -20.66 9.14
C GLY A 23 16.49 -20.14 10.42
N THR A 24 17.20 -20.13 11.56
CA THR A 24 16.67 -19.61 12.83
C THR A 24 16.51 -18.10 12.81
N ILE A 25 17.36 -17.42 12.05
CA ILE A 25 17.33 -15.97 11.88
C ILE A 25 16.17 -15.58 10.95
N ALA A 26 15.99 -16.30 9.85
CA ALA A 26 14.82 -16.13 8.99
C ALA A 26 13.51 -16.36 9.75
N LEU A 27 13.47 -17.37 10.64
CA LEU A 27 12.33 -17.62 11.53
C LEU A 27 12.10 -16.48 12.52
N PHE A 28 13.15 -15.90 13.10
CA PHE A 28 13.02 -14.75 14.00
C PHE A 28 12.48 -13.51 13.26
N GLY A 29 12.99 -13.21 12.05
CA GLY A 29 12.46 -12.13 11.21
C GLY A 29 10.99 -12.37 10.84
N PHE A 30 10.63 -13.60 10.46
CA PHE A 30 9.24 -13.97 10.19
C PHE A 30 8.34 -13.76 11.42
N CYS A 31 8.74 -14.25 12.60
CA CYS A 31 8.00 -14.06 13.85
C CYS A 31 7.91 -12.59 14.27
N SER A 32 8.98 -11.80 14.07
CA SER A 32 9.02 -10.35 14.28
C SER A 32 8.03 -9.63 13.35
N GLY A 33 8.00 -9.99 12.07
CA GLY A 33 7.07 -9.45 11.09
C GLY A 33 5.61 -9.78 11.44
N VAL A 34 5.33 -11.02 11.82
CA VAL A 34 3.98 -11.47 12.25
C VAL A 34 3.56 -10.77 13.54
N ALA A 35 4.44 -10.68 14.54
CA ALA A 35 4.17 -9.96 15.78
C ALA A 35 3.92 -8.47 15.53
N SER A 36 4.70 -7.85 14.65
CA SER A 36 4.51 -6.46 14.23
C SER A 36 3.15 -6.27 13.54
N PHE A 37 2.72 -7.21 12.70
CA PHE A 37 1.40 -7.18 12.07
C PHE A 37 0.27 -7.24 13.10
N LEU A 38 0.32 -8.21 14.02
CA LEU A 38 -0.71 -8.38 15.07
C LEU A 38 -0.76 -7.20 16.04
N LEU A 39 0.38 -6.56 16.34
CA LEU A 39 0.46 -5.37 17.18
C LEU A 39 -0.10 -4.12 16.50
N VAL A 40 0.08 -3.99 15.18
CA VAL A 40 -0.44 -2.87 14.39
C VAL A 40 -1.97 -2.87 14.36
N GLU A 41 -2.60 -4.05 14.33
CA GLU A 41 -4.06 -4.19 14.37
C GLU A 41 -4.68 -3.65 15.68
N ARG A 42 -3.90 -3.62 16.77
CA ARG A 42 -4.36 -3.19 18.10
C ARG A 42 -4.09 -1.73 18.45
N HIS A 43 -3.05 -1.09 17.89
CA HIS A 43 -2.71 0.31 18.24
C HIS A 43 -2.15 1.12 17.07
N ALA A 44 -2.92 2.11 16.59
CA ALA A 44 -2.52 3.04 15.52
C ALA A 44 -1.21 3.82 15.82
N GLY A 45 -0.87 4.03 17.09
CA GLY A 45 0.38 4.68 17.50
C GLY A 45 1.63 3.85 17.19
N LEU A 46 1.53 2.52 17.28
CA LEU A 46 2.66 1.61 16.99
C LEU A 46 3.02 1.64 15.50
N ALA A 47 2.00 1.69 14.62
CA ALA A 47 2.22 1.78 13.18
C ALA A 47 3.10 2.99 12.78
N LYS A 48 2.90 4.14 13.45
CA LYS A 48 3.72 5.35 13.21
C LYS A 48 5.18 5.17 13.63
N VAL A 49 5.42 4.54 14.79
CA VAL A 49 6.78 4.29 15.28
C VAL A 49 7.49 3.28 14.38
N VAL A 50 6.83 2.17 14.03
CA VAL A 50 7.39 1.16 13.13
C VAL A 50 7.69 1.76 11.75
N ALA A 51 6.77 2.54 11.19
CA ALA A 51 6.99 3.24 9.92
C ALA A 51 8.19 4.21 9.99
N LEU A 52 8.36 4.93 11.10
CA LEU A 52 9.50 5.83 11.28
C LEU A 52 10.83 5.06 11.36
N VAL A 53 10.88 4.01 12.18
CA VAL A 53 12.08 3.15 12.30
C VAL A 53 12.43 2.52 10.94
N MET A 54 11.42 2.07 10.20
CA MET A 54 11.58 1.56 8.84
C MET A 54 12.17 2.63 7.90
N LEU A 55 11.61 3.86 7.87
CA LEU A 55 12.16 4.94 7.04
C LEU A 55 13.59 5.33 7.41
N VAL A 56 13.92 5.35 8.71
CA VAL A 56 15.30 5.57 9.18
C VAL A 56 16.23 4.44 8.68
N SER A 57 15.78 3.19 8.74
CA SER A 57 16.53 2.04 8.24
C SER A 57 16.78 2.13 6.74
N TRP A 58 15.80 2.63 5.97
CA TRP A 58 15.95 2.90 4.54
C TRP A 58 16.89 4.06 4.25
N LEU A 59 16.81 5.15 5.00
CA LEU A 59 17.73 6.28 4.87
C LEU A 59 19.18 5.82 5.11
N TRP A 60 19.39 4.99 6.14
CA TRP A 60 20.68 4.34 6.38
C TRP A 60 21.15 3.53 5.17
N LEU A 61 20.26 2.72 4.58
CA LEU A 61 20.56 1.86 3.44
C LEU A 61 20.94 2.66 2.18
N VAL A 62 20.20 3.74 1.88
CA VAL A 62 20.51 4.65 0.77
C VAL A 62 21.85 5.35 1.00
N LEU A 63 22.16 5.71 2.25
CA LEU A 63 23.42 6.36 2.63
C LEU A 63 24.57 5.39 2.92
N GLU A 64 24.38 4.08 2.77
CA GLU A 64 25.30 3.03 3.21
C GLU A 64 26.75 3.31 2.77
N SER A 65 26.94 3.63 1.48
CA SER A 65 28.28 3.85 0.91
C SER A 65 28.99 5.09 1.44
N SER A 66 28.25 6.12 1.84
CA SER A 66 28.77 7.35 2.44
C SER A 66 29.06 7.14 3.92
N LEU A 67 28.14 6.48 4.62
CA LEU A 67 28.23 6.23 6.05
C LEU A 67 29.35 5.25 6.39
N ARG A 68 29.55 4.21 5.56
CA ARG A 68 30.70 3.29 5.66
C ARG A 68 32.04 4.03 5.55
N ARG A 69 32.15 4.96 4.60
CA ARG A 69 33.35 5.79 4.42
C ARG A 69 33.59 6.68 5.65
N SER A 70 32.54 7.29 6.19
CA SER A 70 32.64 8.10 7.41
C SER A 70 33.01 7.27 8.65
N LEU A 71 32.41 6.08 8.83
CA LEU A 71 32.71 5.18 9.96
C LEU A 71 34.16 4.68 9.93
N GLN A 72 34.66 4.37 8.74
CA GLN A 72 36.06 4.01 8.55
C GLN A 72 36.99 5.20 8.84
N ARG A 73 36.63 6.42 8.41
CA ARG A 73 37.44 7.62 8.65
C ARG A 73 37.48 8.04 10.12
N TRP A 74 36.35 8.00 10.81
CA TRP A 74 36.25 8.49 12.19
C TRP A 74 36.58 7.43 13.24
N PHE A 75 36.17 6.18 13.01
CA PHE A 75 36.32 5.09 14.00
C PHE A 75 37.27 3.98 13.56
N GLY A 76 37.68 3.92 12.29
CA GLY A 76 38.52 2.84 11.76
C GLY A 76 37.78 1.50 11.63
N TRP A 77 36.45 1.49 11.71
CA TRP A 77 35.65 0.27 11.63
C TRP A 77 35.29 -0.08 10.19
N GLN A 78 35.59 -1.31 9.79
CA GLN A 78 35.13 -1.89 8.53
C GLN A 78 34.01 -2.88 8.81
N VAL A 79 32.79 -2.54 8.44
CA VAL A 79 31.66 -3.47 8.57
C VAL A 79 31.85 -4.60 7.54
N PRO A 80 31.87 -5.88 7.97
CA PRO A 80 32.01 -7.03 7.08
C PRO A 80 30.91 -7.05 5.99
N PRO A 81 31.25 -7.31 4.72
CA PRO A 81 30.27 -7.39 3.63
C PRO A 81 29.10 -8.36 3.85
N PRO A 82 29.27 -9.54 4.48
CA PRO A 82 28.15 -10.44 4.78
C PRO A 82 27.10 -9.83 5.70
N LEU A 83 27.54 -9.02 6.68
CA LEU A 83 26.63 -8.39 7.64
C LEU A 83 25.84 -7.26 6.99
N LEU A 84 26.46 -6.51 6.07
CA LEU A 84 25.75 -5.50 5.27
C LEU A 84 24.67 -6.14 4.42
N ARG A 85 25.03 -7.19 3.68
CA ARG A 85 24.09 -7.95 2.86
C ARG A 85 22.90 -8.51 3.65
N TYR A 86 23.20 -9.06 4.82
CA TYR A 86 22.19 -9.55 5.76
C TYR A 86 21.31 -8.41 6.28
N ALA A 87 21.88 -7.30 6.73
CA ALA A 87 21.13 -6.14 7.18
C ALA A 87 20.23 -5.57 6.07
N THR A 88 20.72 -5.51 4.84
CA THR A 88 19.93 -5.06 3.69
C THR A 88 18.77 -6.02 3.40
N GLN A 89 18.99 -7.33 3.42
CA GLN A 89 17.92 -8.32 3.28
C GLN A 89 16.88 -8.16 4.39
N MET A 90 17.32 -8.02 5.64
CA MET A 90 16.45 -7.83 6.80
C MET A 90 15.58 -6.57 6.66
N VAL A 91 16.17 -5.45 6.22
CA VAL A 91 15.40 -4.22 5.97
C VAL A 91 14.37 -4.44 4.88
N HIS A 92 14.72 -5.10 3.76
CA HIS A 92 13.74 -5.43 2.72
C HIS A 92 12.62 -6.33 3.25
N GLN A 93 12.97 -7.40 3.96
CA GLN A 93 12.02 -8.37 4.51
C GLN A 93 11.07 -7.68 5.50
N GLU A 94 11.58 -7.10 6.60
CA GLU A 94 10.72 -6.46 7.61
C GLU A 94 9.84 -5.37 6.98
N SER A 95 10.36 -4.62 6.00
CA SER A 95 9.57 -3.62 5.29
C SER A 95 8.41 -4.22 4.50
N LEU A 96 8.68 -5.27 3.71
CA LEU A 96 7.68 -5.94 2.89
C LEU A 96 6.61 -6.59 3.78
N PHE A 97 7.02 -7.29 4.83
CA PHE A 97 6.10 -7.94 5.75
C PHE A 97 5.26 -6.92 6.55
N PHE A 98 5.81 -5.75 6.85
CA PHE A 98 5.04 -4.66 7.46
C PHE A 98 3.99 -4.06 6.53
N ILE A 99 4.32 -3.82 5.25
CA ILE A 99 3.40 -3.12 4.33
C ILE A 99 2.42 -4.03 3.61
N ILE A 100 2.74 -5.31 3.36
CA ILE A 100 1.88 -6.21 2.60
C ILE A 100 0.45 -6.28 3.15
N PRO A 101 0.21 -6.38 4.46
CA PRO A 101 -1.15 -6.45 4.97
C PRO A 101 -1.99 -5.22 4.63
N PHE A 102 -1.41 -4.02 4.65
CA PHE A 102 -2.05 -2.79 4.19
C PHE A 102 -2.49 -2.91 2.74
N PHE A 103 -1.60 -3.39 1.86
CA PHE A 103 -1.94 -3.60 0.45
C PHE A 103 -2.98 -4.71 0.27
N VAL A 104 -2.89 -5.82 0.98
CA VAL A 104 -3.87 -6.93 0.91
C VAL A 104 -5.28 -6.47 1.25
N ILE A 105 -5.43 -5.68 2.32
CA ILE A 105 -6.72 -5.15 2.77
C ILE A 105 -7.29 -4.10 1.81
N THR A 106 -6.43 -3.25 1.25
CA THR A 106 -6.84 -2.13 0.39
C THR A 106 -6.95 -2.51 -1.09
N THR A 107 -6.50 -3.71 -1.47
CA THR A 107 -6.54 -4.19 -2.86
C THR A 107 -7.96 -4.51 -3.29
N THR A 108 -8.40 -3.87 -4.38
CA THR A 108 -9.56 -4.35 -5.12
C THR A 108 -9.12 -5.48 -6.05
N TRP A 109 -9.31 -6.73 -5.60
CA TRP A 109 -8.83 -7.95 -6.27
C TRP A 109 -9.34 -8.17 -7.70
N ASN A 110 -10.46 -7.57 -8.08
CA ASN A 110 -11.01 -7.64 -9.45
C ASN A 110 -10.53 -6.47 -10.32
N SER A 111 -9.29 -6.01 -10.13
CA SER A 111 -8.70 -4.88 -10.86
C SER A 111 -7.19 -5.07 -11.05
N GLY A 112 -6.53 -4.18 -11.80
CA GLY A 112 -5.07 -4.18 -11.97
C GLY A 112 -4.29 -4.09 -10.65
N GLN A 113 -4.93 -3.65 -9.56
CA GLN A 113 -4.36 -3.64 -8.21
C GLN A 113 -3.89 -5.00 -7.71
N ALA A 114 -4.54 -6.09 -8.13
CA ALA A 114 -4.13 -7.44 -7.77
C ALA A 114 -2.71 -7.77 -8.27
N LEU A 115 -2.31 -7.24 -9.42
CA LEU A 115 -0.98 -7.47 -9.99
C LEU A 115 0.11 -6.79 -9.16
N PHE A 116 -0.12 -5.55 -8.72
CA PHE A 116 0.84 -4.83 -7.87
C PHE A 116 0.99 -5.52 -6.50
N THR A 117 -0.11 -5.88 -5.86
CA THR A 117 -0.07 -6.57 -4.56
C THR A 117 0.53 -7.96 -4.68
N GLY A 118 0.22 -8.70 -5.75
CA GLY A 118 0.87 -9.97 -6.06
C GLY A 118 2.38 -9.82 -6.27
N LEU A 119 2.82 -8.75 -6.96
CA LEU A 119 4.24 -8.42 -7.13
C LEU A 119 4.93 -8.18 -5.78
N LEU A 120 4.29 -7.48 -4.84
CA LEU A 120 4.83 -7.32 -3.48
C LEU A 120 4.90 -8.66 -2.73
N GLY A 121 3.90 -9.53 -2.88
CA GLY A 121 3.93 -10.87 -2.31
C GLY A 121 5.11 -11.71 -2.84
N VAL A 122 5.34 -11.68 -4.16
CA VAL A 122 6.51 -12.33 -4.78
C VAL A 122 7.81 -11.71 -4.26
N ALA A 123 7.87 -10.38 -4.13
CA ALA A 123 9.05 -9.71 -3.58
C ALA A 123 9.33 -10.16 -2.14
N ALA A 124 8.30 -10.32 -1.31
CA ALA A 124 8.46 -10.82 0.06
C ALA A 124 8.98 -12.26 0.08
N LEU A 125 8.46 -13.14 -0.77
CA LEU A 125 8.98 -14.51 -0.91
C LEU A 125 10.45 -14.52 -1.33
N ILE A 126 10.84 -13.68 -2.28
CA ILE A 126 12.24 -13.52 -2.68
C ILE A 126 13.09 -13.03 -1.51
N SER A 127 12.60 -12.09 -0.70
CA SER A 127 13.32 -11.59 0.49
C SER A 127 13.48 -12.64 1.59
N LEU A 128 12.52 -13.55 1.71
CA LEU A 128 12.49 -14.60 2.73
C LEU A 128 13.38 -15.81 2.36
N ILE A 129 13.47 -16.15 1.07
CA ILE A 129 14.16 -17.36 0.60
C ILE A 129 15.61 -17.02 0.24
N ASP A 130 16.55 -17.33 1.14
CA ASP A 130 17.98 -17.01 1.00
C ASP A 130 18.61 -17.40 -0.35
N PRO A 131 18.38 -18.59 -0.93
CA PRO A 131 18.90 -18.92 -2.26
C PRO A 131 18.39 -17.97 -3.35
N LEU A 132 17.12 -17.55 -3.30
CA LEU A 132 16.56 -16.62 -4.27
C LEU A 132 17.15 -15.22 -4.10
N TYR A 133 17.24 -14.74 -2.85
CA TYR A 133 17.80 -13.42 -2.57
C TYR A 133 19.29 -13.34 -2.94
N TYR A 134 20.12 -14.24 -2.41
CA TYR A 134 21.58 -14.12 -2.52
C TYR A 134 22.16 -14.69 -3.82
N ARG A 135 21.57 -15.75 -4.38
CA ARG A 135 22.14 -16.40 -5.58
C ARG A 135 21.49 -15.95 -6.88
N TRP A 136 20.23 -15.50 -6.85
CA TRP A 136 19.51 -15.11 -8.07
C TRP A 136 19.33 -13.59 -8.18
N LEU A 137 18.84 -12.93 -7.12
CA LEU A 137 18.57 -11.49 -7.12
C LEU A 137 19.84 -10.65 -6.98
N ALA A 138 20.59 -10.82 -5.89
CA ALA A 138 21.73 -9.98 -5.52
C ALA A 138 22.88 -9.92 -6.57
N PRO A 139 23.21 -11.00 -7.31
CA PRO A 139 24.27 -10.93 -8.33
C PRO A 139 23.88 -10.09 -9.55
N ARG A 140 22.58 -9.93 -9.81
CA ARG A 140 22.06 -9.21 -10.99
C ARG A 140 21.74 -7.78 -10.61
N ARG A 141 22.71 -6.88 -10.81
CA ARG A 141 22.65 -5.48 -10.37
C ARG A 141 21.32 -4.77 -10.70
N TRP A 142 20.81 -4.92 -11.93
CA TRP A 142 19.58 -4.24 -12.34
C TRP A 142 18.33 -4.77 -11.62
N LEU A 143 18.23 -6.09 -11.43
CA LEU A 143 17.12 -6.69 -10.65
C LEU A 143 17.22 -6.30 -9.18
N TYR A 144 18.41 -6.33 -8.60
CA TYR A 144 18.63 -5.94 -7.22
C TYR A 144 18.24 -4.49 -6.95
N LEU A 145 18.63 -3.57 -7.85
CA LEU A 145 18.25 -2.15 -7.74
C LEU A 145 16.76 -1.94 -8.01
N GLY A 146 16.17 -2.64 -8.98
CA GLY A 146 14.74 -2.61 -9.23
C GLY A 146 13.92 -3.09 -8.02
N PHE A 147 14.37 -4.16 -7.36
CA PHE A 147 13.79 -4.68 -6.12
C PHE A 147 13.87 -3.67 -4.98
N HIS A 148 15.02 -3.02 -4.82
CA HIS A 148 15.22 -1.96 -3.83
C HIS A 148 14.28 -0.77 -4.06
N THR A 149 14.20 -0.30 -5.31
CA THR A 149 13.32 0.80 -5.72
C THR A 149 11.85 0.44 -5.52
N LEU A 150 11.42 -0.76 -5.92
CA LEU A 150 10.04 -1.23 -5.72
C LEU A 150 9.68 -1.28 -4.23
N THR A 151 10.56 -1.84 -3.41
CA THR A 151 10.30 -1.98 -1.97
C THR A 151 10.21 -0.62 -1.29
N LEU A 152 11.15 0.28 -1.56
CA LEU A 152 11.09 1.64 -1.01
C LEU A 152 9.86 2.41 -1.50
N PHE A 153 9.52 2.27 -2.78
CA PHE A 153 8.31 2.87 -3.34
C PHE A 153 7.08 2.44 -2.55
N ALA A 154 6.89 1.13 -2.34
CA ALA A 154 5.77 0.60 -1.58
C ALA A 154 5.81 1.01 -0.10
N VAL A 155 6.99 1.08 0.52
CA VAL A 155 7.17 1.60 1.88
C VAL A 155 6.72 3.06 1.99
N LEU A 156 7.12 3.91 1.05
CA LEU A 156 6.76 5.33 1.06
C LEU A 156 5.25 5.53 0.89
N LEU A 157 4.59 4.73 0.05
CA LEU A 157 3.14 4.76 -0.12
C LEU A 157 2.37 4.49 1.18
N THR A 158 2.93 3.66 2.07
CA THR A 158 2.33 3.36 3.38
C THR A 158 2.77 4.37 4.44
N ALA A 159 4.05 4.72 4.49
CA ALA A 159 4.63 5.51 5.57
C ALA A 159 4.29 7.01 5.48
N LEU A 160 4.29 7.59 4.27
CA LEU A 160 4.05 9.02 4.09
C LEU A 160 2.65 9.47 4.58
N PRO A 161 1.54 8.78 4.26
CA PRO A 161 0.23 9.10 4.82
C PRO A 161 0.17 9.00 6.35
N ILE A 162 0.90 8.05 6.95
CA ILE A 162 0.87 7.79 8.39
C ILE A 162 1.68 8.83 9.17
N ILE A 163 2.85 9.20 8.66
CA ILE A 163 3.80 10.05 9.38
C ILE A 163 3.54 11.53 9.09
N LEU A 164 3.33 11.87 7.82
CA LEU A 164 3.23 13.23 7.32
C LEU A 164 1.79 13.65 6.97
N HIS A 165 0.82 12.74 7.10
CA HIS A 165 -0.59 13.00 6.79
C HIS A 165 -0.85 13.43 5.34
N LEU A 166 0.03 13.00 4.43
CA LEU A 166 -0.09 13.30 3.01
C LEU A 166 -1.24 12.49 2.39
N SER A 167 -1.97 13.12 1.47
CA SER A 167 -3.01 12.43 0.71
C SER A 167 -2.39 11.33 -0.19
N THR A 168 -3.24 10.46 -0.71
CA THR A 168 -2.84 9.37 -1.61
C THR A 168 -2.14 9.91 -2.85
N PRO A 169 -2.67 10.94 -3.57
CA PRO A 169 -1.95 11.53 -4.70
C PRO A 169 -0.58 12.11 -4.33
N GLN A 170 -0.49 12.83 -3.21
CA GLN A 170 0.76 13.46 -2.75
C GLN A 170 1.82 12.41 -2.40
N SER A 171 1.42 11.38 -1.65
CA SER A 171 2.29 10.27 -1.27
C SER A 171 2.77 9.50 -2.49
N TYR A 172 1.87 9.26 -3.46
CA TYR A 172 2.22 8.59 -4.71
C TYR A 172 3.23 9.38 -5.54
N GLN A 173 3.01 10.69 -5.71
CA GLN A 173 3.92 11.56 -6.46
C GLN A 173 5.33 11.59 -5.84
N LEU A 174 5.42 11.76 -4.52
CA LEU A 174 6.70 11.75 -3.82
C LEU A 174 7.38 10.39 -3.89
N ALA A 175 6.64 9.30 -3.67
CA ALA A 175 7.18 7.95 -3.78
C ALA A 175 7.72 7.68 -5.18
N LEU A 176 6.97 8.06 -6.23
CA LEU A 176 7.38 7.90 -7.62
C LEU A 176 8.62 8.75 -7.95
N ALA A 177 8.67 10.00 -7.48
CA ALA A 177 9.83 10.87 -7.66
C ALA A 177 11.08 10.27 -7.01
N VAL A 178 10.98 9.80 -5.76
CA VAL A 178 12.09 9.14 -5.06
C VAL A 178 12.50 7.84 -5.79
N ALA A 179 11.54 7.06 -6.26
CA ALA A 179 11.81 5.84 -7.01
C ALA A 179 12.58 6.11 -8.32
N VAL A 180 12.17 7.12 -9.09
CA VAL A 180 12.85 7.53 -10.32
C VAL A 180 14.26 8.04 -10.02
N LEU A 181 14.42 8.88 -8.99
CA LEU A 181 15.73 9.39 -8.56
C LEU A 181 16.70 8.25 -8.20
N LEU A 182 16.23 7.26 -7.45
CA LEU A 182 17.02 6.10 -7.05
C LEU A 182 17.27 5.12 -8.21
N ALA A 183 16.47 5.18 -9.28
CA ALA A 183 16.71 4.40 -10.49
C ALA A 183 17.80 5.02 -11.39
N LEU A 184 18.14 6.30 -11.23
CA LEU A 184 19.14 6.99 -12.07
C LEU A 184 20.50 6.27 -12.13
N PRO A 185 21.09 5.75 -11.04
CA PRO A 185 22.33 4.98 -11.09
C PRO A 185 22.22 3.66 -11.86
N SER A 186 21.02 3.09 -11.94
CA SER A 186 20.75 1.90 -12.78
C SER A 186 20.67 2.29 -14.24
N LEU A 187 19.96 3.39 -14.56
CA LEU A 187 19.80 3.89 -15.92
C LEU A 187 21.14 4.37 -16.51
N SER A 188 21.98 5.03 -15.71
CA SER A 188 23.31 5.45 -16.15
C SER A 188 24.24 4.27 -16.45
N GLY A 189 24.05 3.14 -15.77
CA GLY A 189 24.78 1.89 -16.03
C GLY A 189 24.48 1.25 -17.39
N LEU A 190 23.42 1.66 -18.09
CA LEU A 190 23.12 1.22 -19.47
C LEU A 190 24.07 1.86 -20.51
N PHE A 191 24.80 2.91 -20.11
CA PHE A 191 25.73 3.61 -20.98
C PHE A 191 27.19 3.26 -20.60
N PRO A 192 27.96 2.59 -21.49
CA PRO A 192 29.27 2.04 -21.15
C PRO A 192 30.34 3.05 -20.73
N ARG A 193 30.20 4.32 -21.14
CA ARG A 193 31.13 5.40 -20.83
C ARG A 193 30.37 6.61 -20.34
N TRP A 194 30.84 7.22 -19.26
CA TRP A 194 30.29 8.49 -18.80
C TRP A 194 30.67 9.59 -19.81
N SER A 195 29.66 10.23 -20.40
CA SER A 195 29.81 11.34 -21.34
C SER A 195 28.57 12.23 -21.23
N TRP A 196 28.76 13.55 -21.32
CA TRP A 196 27.66 14.52 -21.36
C TRP A 196 26.63 14.22 -22.46
N ARG A 197 27.04 13.53 -23.53
CA ARG A 197 26.15 13.08 -24.62
C ARG A 197 25.12 12.04 -24.20
N ASN A 198 25.37 11.30 -23.12
CA ASN A 198 24.46 10.27 -22.62
C ASN A 198 23.42 10.83 -21.63
N VAL A 199 23.62 12.06 -21.14
CA VAL A 199 22.70 12.72 -20.19
C VAL A 199 21.28 12.84 -20.77
N PRO A 200 21.06 13.28 -22.02
CA PRO A 200 19.72 13.31 -22.60
C PRO A 200 19.05 11.93 -22.63
N GLY A 201 19.81 10.87 -22.93
CA GLY A 201 19.30 9.50 -22.92
C GLY A 201 18.87 9.01 -21.54
N ILE A 202 19.65 9.32 -20.50
CA ILE A 202 19.30 9.01 -19.10
C ILE A 202 18.04 9.77 -18.67
N VAL A 203 17.97 11.07 -19.01
CA VAL A 203 16.79 11.90 -18.71
C VAL A 203 15.55 11.35 -19.42
N LEU A 204 15.66 10.99 -20.71
CA LEU A 204 14.56 10.40 -21.46
C LEU A 204 14.08 9.09 -20.83
N LEU A 205 14.99 8.20 -20.43
CA LEU A 205 14.64 6.95 -19.74
C LEU A 205 14.00 7.21 -18.37
N ALA A 206 14.48 8.20 -17.61
CA ALA A 206 13.90 8.58 -16.33
C ALA A 206 12.47 9.14 -16.50
N VAL A 207 12.26 9.98 -17.51
CA VAL A 207 10.94 10.50 -17.89
C VAL A 207 10.02 9.36 -18.35
N ALA A 208 10.53 8.43 -19.16
CA ALA A 208 9.75 7.26 -19.59
C ALA A 208 9.35 6.38 -18.40
N LEU A 209 10.26 6.14 -17.46
CA LEU A 209 9.98 5.39 -16.22
C LEU A 209 8.95 6.11 -15.35
N GLY A 210 9.13 7.41 -15.13
CA GLY A 210 8.18 8.23 -14.38
C GLY A 210 6.81 8.29 -15.04
N GLY A 211 6.75 8.43 -16.38
CA GLY A 211 5.52 8.38 -17.16
C GLY A 211 4.82 7.03 -17.07
N ALA A 212 5.56 5.93 -17.19
CA ALA A 212 5.03 4.59 -17.02
C ALA A 212 4.46 4.37 -15.61
N GLY A 213 5.17 4.82 -14.57
CA GLY A 213 4.69 4.83 -13.19
C GLY A 213 3.40 5.63 -13.05
N TRP A 214 3.36 6.86 -13.56
CA TRP A 214 2.18 7.73 -13.50
C TRP A 214 0.95 7.14 -14.21
N LEU A 215 1.13 6.48 -15.35
CA LEU A 215 0.06 5.76 -16.05
C LEU A 215 -0.39 4.52 -15.26
N GLY A 216 0.55 3.83 -14.62
CA GLY A 216 0.31 2.67 -13.76
C GLY A 216 -0.29 3.00 -12.39
N ARG A 217 -0.49 4.27 -12.02
CA ARG A 217 -0.97 4.68 -10.69
C ARG A 217 -2.25 4.00 -10.25
N THR A 218 -3.18 3.76 -11.17
CA THR A 218 -4.49 3.14 -10.85
C THR A 218 -4.38 1.67 -10.48
N TRP A 219 -3.26 1.02 -10.82
CA TRP A 219 -2.93 -0.35 -10.44
C TRP A 219 -2.26 -0.42 -9.06
N VAL A 220 -2.04 0.70 -8.39
CA VAL A 220 -1.49 0.70 -7.03
C VAL A 220 -2.64 0.92 -6.05
N PRO A 221 -2.88 0.00 -5.09
CA PRO A 221 -3.88 0.21 -4.05
C PRO A 221 -3.55 1.46 -3.20
N PRO A 222 -4.56 2.19 -2.71
CA PRO A 222 -4.34 3.25 -1.73
C PRO A 222 -4.04 2.62 -0.37
N ALA A 223 -2.75 2.49 -0.03
CA ALA A 223 -2.26 1.65 1.08
C ALA A 223 -2.92 1.88 2.45
N THR A 224 -3.47 3.07 2.71
CA THR A 224 -4.03 3.43 4.02
C THR A 224 -5.53 3.71 4.01
N LEU A 225 -6.21 3.48 2.87
CA LEU A 225 -7.65 3.73 2.72
C LEU A 225 -8.39 2.45 2.39
N TRP A 226 -9.30 2.03 3.26
CA TRP A 226 -10.19 0.89 3.02
C TRP A 226 -11.61 1.15 3.50
N LEU A 227 -12.57 0.45 2.91
CA LEU A 227 -13.98 0.53 3.30
C LEU A 227 -14.21 -0.34 4.54
N THR A 228 -14.79 0.25 5.59
CA THR A 228 -15.22 -0.47 6.80
C THR A 228 -16.68 -0.88 6.73
N ASP A 229 -17.50 -0.09 6.05
CA ASP A 229 -18.92 -0.37 5.85
C ASP A 229 -19.41 0.24 4.53
N VAL A 230 -20.32 -0.44 3.86
CA VAL A 230 -20.89 -0.03 2.58
C VAL A 230 -22.36 -0.40 2.50
N ALA A 231 -23.18 0.53 2.00
CA ALA A 231 -24.58 0.25 1.76
C ALA A 231 -25.12 1.04 0.58
N VAL A 232 -25.95 0.38 -0.21
CA VAL A 232 -26.86 1.01 -1.15
C VAL A 232 -28.24 0.97 -0.51
N THR A 233 -28.84 2.11 -0.21
CA THR A 233 -30.08 2.20 0.60
C THR A 233 -30.97 3.34 0.11
N MET A 234 -32.29 3.22 0.35
CA MET A 234 -33.24 4.32 0.08
C MET A 234 -33.38 5.28 1.27
N SER A 235 -32.94 4.89 2.46
CA SER A 235 -33.04 5.71 3.67
C SER A 235 -31.69 5.86 4.37
N LEU A 236 -31.50 7.02 4.97
CA LEU A 236 -30.37 7.36 5.82
C LEU A 236 -30.91 7.99 7.11
N ASP A 237 -30.47 7.48 8.26
CA ASP A 237 -30.72 8.16 9.53
C ASP A 237 -29.72 9.33 9.65
N ASP A 238 -30.19 10.55 9.44
CA ASP A 238 -29.35 11.76 9.49
C ASP A 238 -28.77 12.04 10.89
N ARG A 239 -29.48 11.65 11.96
CA ARG A 239 -29.03 11.87 13.34
C ARG A 239 -27.89 10.93 13.68
N GLN A 240 -28.03 9.65 13.34
CA GLN A 240 -27.01 8.64 13.61
C GLN A 240 -25.96 8.52 12.51
N ARG A 241 -26.19 9.15 11.35
CA ARG A 241 -25.42 9.00 10.11
C ARG A 241 -25.22 7.53 9.75
N LYS A 242 -26.29 6.76 9.77
CA LYS A 242 -26.28 5.31 9.49
C LYS A 242 -27.16 5.00 8.28
N PRO A 243 -26.75 4.06 7.41
CA PRO A 243 -27.58 3.62 6.32
C PRO A 243 -28.77 2.82 6.85
N GLY A 244 -29.88 2.88 6.11
CA GLY A 244 -30.96 1.90 6.21
C GLY A 244 -30.56 0.53 5.70
N GLN A 245 -31.55 -0.30 5.36
CA GLN A 245 -31.30 -1.65 4.87
C GLN A 245 -30.55 -1.63 3.52
N GLY A 246 -29.51 -2.46 3.42
CA GLY A 246 -28.75 -2.63 2.18
C GLY A 246 -29.57 -3.35 1.10
N LEU A 247 -29.58 -2.79 -0.11
CA LEU A 247 -30.32 -3.28 -1.25
C LEU A 247 -29.36 -3.76 -2.34
N ARG A 248 -29.61 -4.95 -2.89
CA ARG A 248 -28.87 -5.49 -4.06
C ARG A 248 -29.70 -5.45 -5.34
N GLN A 249 -31.02 -5.50 -5.22
CA GLN A 249 -31.95 -5.42 -6.34
C GLN A 249 -33.04 -4.39 -6.03
N LEU A 250 -33.31 -3.51 -6.98
CA LEU A 250 -34.29 -2.44 -6.85
C LEU A 250 -35.20 -2.37 -8.07
N ASN A 251 -36.46 -1.97 -7.86
CA ASN A 251 -37.37 -1.67 -8.95
C ASN A 251 -37.09 -0.26 -9.50
N SER A 252 -37.14 -0.10 -10.82
CA SER A 252 -36.95 1.20 -11.50
C SER A 252 -37.96 2.26 -11.07
N ALA A 253 -39.18 1.89 -10.70
CA ALA A 253 -40.20 2.80 -10.18
C ALA A 253 -39.82 3.36 -8.79
N GLU A 254 -39.41 2.49 -7.87
CA GLU A 254 -39.00 2.90 -6.51
C GLU A 254 -37.73 3.74 -6.55
N LEU A 255 -36.79 3.39 -7.43
CA LEU A 255 -35.57 4.14 -7.66
C LEU A 255 -35.85 5.59 -8.11
N LYS A 256 -36.83 5.77 -9.01
CA LYS A 256 -37.23 7.10 -9.50
C LYS A 256 -37.98 7.90 -8.44
N ALA A 257 -38.77 7.25 -7.59
CA ALA A 257 -39.53 7.91 -6.54
C ALA A 257 -38.64 8.40 -5.37
N ASN A 258 -37.76 7.54 -4.87
CA ASN A 258 -37.03 7.78 -3.61
C ASN A 258 -35.57 8.19 -3.83
N GLY A 259 -35.03 7.93 -5.03
CA GLY A 259 -33.60 8.00 -5.27
C GLY A 259 -32.83 6.92 -4.52
N LEU A 260 -31.51 7.09 -4.45
CA LEU A 260 -30.64 6.11 -3.82
C LEU A 260 -29.45 6.76 -3.13
N TYR A 261 -29.17 6.30 -1.92
CA TYR A 261 -27.96 6.64 -1.20
C TYR A 261 -26.90 5.57 -1.47
N ALA A 262 -25.72 6.00 -1.89
CA ALA A 262 -24.51 5.21 -1.79
C ALA A 262 -23.76 5.67 -0.55
N TYR A 263 -23.78 4.84 0.50
CA TYR A 263 -23.12 5.07 1.78
C TYR A 263 -21.80 4.31 1.83
N THR A 264 -20.77 4.97 2.34
CA THR A 264 -19.47 4.38 2.63
C THR A 264 -18.91 4.90 3.95
N ALA A 265 -18.40 4.00 4.77
CA ALA A 265 -17.49 4.32 5.86
C ALA A 265 -16.06 3.95 5.44
N ILE A 266 -15.14 4.90 5.54
CA ILE A 266 -13.78 4.77 5.02
C ILE A 266 -12.79 4.96 6.17
N ASN A 267 -11.99 3.93 6.46
CA ASN A 267 -10.88 4.09 7.39
C ASN A 267 -9.76 4.89 6.72
N ALA A 268 -9.21 5.84 7.47
CA ALA A 268 -8.09 6.68 7.06
C ALA A 268 -7.25 7.04 8.30
N PRO A 269 -5.91 7.15 8.16
CA PRO A 269 -5.02 7.56 9.24
C PRO A 269 -5.44 8.89 9.88
N ARG A 270 -5.29 9.00 11.20
CA ARG A 270 -5.61 10.24 11.92
C ARG A 270 -4.87 11.43 11.32
N GLY A 271 -5.60 12.51 11.02
CA GLY A 271 -5.02 13.74 10.47
C GLY A 271 -4.93 13.79 8.94
N LEU A 272 -5.12 12.65 8.26
CA LEU A 272 -5.18 12.60 6.79
C LEU A 272 -6.47 13.27 6.29
N LYS A 273 -6.33 14.15 5.30
CA LYS A 273 -7.44 14.73 4.54
C LYS A 273 -7.32 14.28 3.10
N GLU A 274 -8.41 13.80 2.53
CA GLU A 274 -8.43 13.24 1.18
C GLU A 274 -9.73 13.61 0.49
N ARG A 275 -9.63 13.86 -0.82
CA ARG A 275 -10.79 13.95 -1.69
C ARG A 275 -10.98 12.64 -2.43
N ILE A 276 -12.16 12.06 -2.25
CA ILE A 276 -12.58 10.86 -2.96
C ILE A 276 -13.75 11.17 -3.88
N TYR A 277 -14.08 10.21 -4.72
CA TYR A 277 -15.20 10.31 -5.63
C TYR A 277 -16.08 9.06 -5.54
N HIS A 278 -17.38 9.28 -5.48
CA HIS A 278 -18.37 8.27 -5.86
C HIS A 278 -18.62 8.40 -7.36
N GLU A 279 -18.08 7.46 -8.12
CA GLU A 279 -18.33 7.35 -9.55
C GLU A 279 -19.47 6.35 -9.77
N TRP A 280 -20.57 6.83 -10.34
CA TRP A 280 -21.74 6.02 -10.65
C TRP A 280 -21.61 5.50 -12.07
N LEU A 281 -21.71 4.18 -12.24
CA LEU A 281 -21.67 3.52 -13.53
C LEU A 281 -22.98 2.78 -13.76
N HIS A 282 -23.55 2.99 -14.94
CA HIS A 282 -24.71 2.27 -15.45
C HIS A 282 -24.27 1.45 -16.67
N ASN A 283 -24.46 0.13 -16.62
CA ASN A 283 -24.04 -0.81 -17.66
C ASN A 283 -22.57 -0.64 -18.10
N GLY A 284 -21.71 -0.17 -17.19
CA GLY A 284 -20.28 0.06 -17.43
C GLY A 284 -19.90 1.43 -17.97
N ARG A 285 -20.86 2.30 -18.29
CA ARG A 285 -20.62 3.70 -18.63
C ARG A 285 -20.74 4.56 -17.38
N GLN A 286 -19.78 5.43 -17.15
CA GLN A 286 -19.85 6.41 -16.07
C GLN A 286 -20.96 7.43 -16.39
N VAL A 287 -21.89 7.62 -15.47
CA VAL A 287 -23.00 8.58 -15.60
C VAL A 287 -22.84 9.77 -14.66
N ASP A 288 -22.18 9.59 -13.51
CA ASP A 288 -21.86 10.69 -12.59
C ASP A 288 -20.54 10.45 -11.88
N ARG A 289 -19.95 11.54 -11.39
CA ARG A 289 -18.78 11.55 -10.52
C ARG A 289 -18.96 12.65 -9.49
N ILE A 290 -19.15 12.26 -8.23
CA ILE A 290 -19.46 13.18 -7.13
C ILE A 290 -18.29 13.20 -6.15
N ALA A 291 -17.73 14.39 -5.89
CA ALA A 291 -16.62 14.57 -4.97
C ALA A 291 -17.09 14.57 -3.51
N LEU A 292 -16.32 13.95 -2.62
CA LEU A 292 -16.53 13.93 -1.18
C LEU A 292 -15.19 14.14 -0.47
N ASP A 293 -15.19 15.00 0.55
CA ASP A 293 -14.05 15.18 1.44
C ASP A 293 -14.14 14.24 2.63
N ILE A 294 -13.05 13.51 2.89
CA ILE A 294 -12.93 12.64 4.06
C ILE A 294 -11.79 13.12 4.96
N SER A 295 -11.92 12.82 6.25
CA SER A 295 -10.90 13.11 7.25
C SER A 295 -10.70 11.91 8.15
N GLY A 296 -9.45 11.46 8.30
CA GLY A 296 -9.12 10.29 9.10
C GLY A 296 -9.05 10.55 10.60
N GLY A 297 -9.08 9.47 11.39
CA GLY A 297 -8.95 9.50 12.85
C GLY A 297 -10.14 8.95 13.65
N ARG A 298 -11.13 8.36 12.99
CA ARG A 298 -12.21 7.58 13.63
C ARG A 298 -12.02 6.11 13.33
N GLU A 299 -12.06 5.25 14.36
CA GLU A 299 -11.92 3.79 14.20
C GLU A 299 -12.99 3.21 13.27
N ALA A 300 -14.24 3.67 13.40
CA ALA A 300 -15.35 3.26 12.54
C ALA A 300 -15.23 3.80 11.08
N GLY A 301 -14.23 4.63 10.79
CA GLY A 301 -14.05 5.31 9.52
C GLY A 301 -14.84 6.61 9.39
N TYR A 302 -14.48 7.41 8.39
CA TYR A 302 -15.23 8.59 7.98
C TYR A 302 -16.44 8.17 7.15
N ARG A 303 -17.62 8.57 7.61
CA ARG A 303 -18.90 8.23 6.97
C ARG A 303 -19.25 9.29 5.93
N ALA A 304 -19.34 8.87 4.68
CA ALA A 304 -19.72 9.73 3.56
C ALA A 304 -20.82 9.05 2.73
N TRP A 305 -21.68 9.85 2.11
CA TRP A 305 -22.72 9.33 1.25
C TRP A 305 -23.04 10.29 0.11
N THR A 306 -23.59 9.74 -0.97
CA THR A 306 -24.17 10.52 -2.06
C THR A 306 -25.62 10.10 -2.27
N HIS A 307 -26.55 11.06 -2.28
CA HIS A 307 -27.95 10.82 -2.65
C HIS A 307 -28.15 11.14 -4.14
N LYS A 308 -28.31 10.11 -4.95
CA LYS A 308 -28.65 10.27 -6.37
C LYS A 308 -30.16 10.23 -6.53
N ARG A 309 -30.74 11.28 -7.11
CA ARG A 309 -32.18 11.38 -7.42
C ARG A 309 -32.47 11.34 -8.92
N ASN A 310 -31.58 11.92 -9.72
CA ASN A 310 -31.75 12.00 -11.16
C ASN A 310 -31.22 10.72 -11.82
N PHE A 311 -32.09 9.75 -12.12
CA PHE A 311 -31.74 8.54 -12.86
C PHE A 311 -32.20 8.63 -14.33
N PRO A 312 -31.47 8.00 -15.28
CA PRO A 312 -31.91 7.93 -16.68
C PRO A 312 -33.32 7.32 -16.83
N ALA A 313 -34.01 7.65 -17.91
CA ALA A 313 -35.34 7.09 -18.20
C ALA A 313 -35.33 5.56 -18.21
N GLU A 314 -34.33 4.96 -18.86
CA GLU A 314 -34.03 3.52 -18.84
C GLU A 314 -33.03 3.18 -17.73
N ALA A 315 -33.49 3.18 -16.48
CA ALA A 315 -32.64 2.91 -15.32
C ALA A 315 -32.32 1.42 -15.11
N ALA A 316 -33.02 0.50 -15.79
CA ALA A 316 -32.79 -0.93 -15.67
C ALA A 316 -31.36 -1.32 -16.07
N GLY A 317 -30.82 -2.33 -15.39
CA GLY A 317 -29.47 -2.84 -15.67
C GLY A 317 -28.55 -2.84 -14.46
N ARG A 318 -27.27 -3.08 -14.76
CA ARG A 318 -26.22 -3.22 -13.74
C ARG A 318 -25.71 -1.86 -13.33
N TRP A 319 -25.78 -1.58 -12.04
CA TRP A 319 -25.24 -0.38 -11.45
C TRP A 319 -24.04 -0.69 -10.55
N ARG A 320 -23.07 0.21 -10.60
CA ARG A 320 -21.90 0.17 -9.74
C ARG A 320 -21.60 1.57 -9.23
N VAL A 321 -21.17 1.65 -7.98
CA VAL A 321 -20.58 2.88 -7.43
C VAL A 321 -19.14 2.55 -7.09
N ARG A 322 -18.20 3.11 -7.84
CA ARG A 322 -16.78 3.02 -7.49
C ARG A 322 -16.46 4.12 -6.51
N VAL A 323 -15.70 3.77 -5.48
CA VAL A 323 -15.11 4.74 -4.57
C VAL A 323 -13.63 4.84 -4.93
N VAL A 324 -13.22 6.00 -5.43
CA VAL A 324 -11.87 6.23 -5.95
C VAL A 324 -11.24 7.47 -5.33
N THR A 325 -9.92 7.48 -5.18
CA THR A 325 -9.16 8.67 -4.79
C THR A 325 -9.12 9.69 -5.93
N GLU A 326 -8.65 10.90 -5.64
CA GLU A 326 -8.38 11.92 -6.66
C GLU A 326 -7.39 11.44 -7.75
N ALA A 327 -6.41 10.60 -7.38
CA ALA A 327 -5.49 9.98 -8.33
C ALA A 327 -6.12 8.85 -9.16
N GLY A 328 -7.37 8.48 -8.92
CA GLY A 328 -8.08 7.41 -9.62
C GLY A 328 -7.77 6.00 -9.10
N GLN A 329 -7.17 5.88 -7.91
CA GLN A 329 -6.95 4.59 -7.26
C GLN A 329 -8.25 4.11 -6.62
N MET A 330 -8.62 2.86 -6.87
CA MET A 330 -9.85 2.29 -6.32
C MET A 330 -9.67 1.94 -4.85
N ILE A 331 -10.61 2.41 -4.02
CA ILE A 331 -10.74 2.03 -2.60
C ILE A 331 -11.72 0.86 -2.48
N GLY A 332 -12.80 0.87 -3.27
CA GLY A 332 -13.74 -0.25 -3.37
C GLY A 332 -14.91 0.03 -4.30
N MET A 333 -15.89 -0.88 -4.31
CA MET A 333 -17.01 -0.83 -5.26
C MET A 333 -18.29 -1.43 -4.67
N LEU A 334 -19.39 -0.67 -4.76
CA LEU A 334 -20.73 -1.14 -4.47
C LEU A 334 -21.38 -1.63 -5.77
N ARG A 335 -22.20 -2.68 -5.69
CA ARG A 335 -22.88 -3.28 -6.85
C ARG A 335 -24.34 -3.51 -6.53
N PHE A 336 -25.22 -3.11 -7.43
CA PHE A 336 -26.65 -3.38 -7.36
C PHE A 336 -27.24 -3.51 -8.77
N GLN A 337 -28.41 -4.12 -8.85
CA GLN A 337 -29.14 -4.32 -10.09
C GLN A 337 -30.48 -3.60 -10.02
N VAL A 338 -30.86 -2.92 -11.10
CA VAL A 338 -32.19 -2.35 -11.25
C VAL A 338 -32.97 -3.20 -12.25
N THR A 339 -34.19 -3.58 -11.89
CA THR A 339 -35.11 -4.35 -12.73
C THR A 339 -36.39 -3.57 -12.99
N ASP A 340 -37.05 -3.84 -14.11
CA ASP A 340 -38.34 -3.24 -14.44
C ASP A 340 -39.53 -3.98 -13.78
N GLN A 341 -39.29 -5.17 -13.23
CA GLN A 341 -40.32 -6.00 -12.58
C GLN A 341 -39.82 -6.64 -11.28
N GLY A 342 -40.73 -6.81 -10.31
CA GLY A 342 -40.55 -7.48 -9.03
C GLY A 342 -40.25 -6.55 -7.84
N PRO A 343 -40.60 -6.94 -6.59
CA PRO A 343 -40.27 -6.18 -5.38
C PRO A 343 -38.76 -6.18 -5.11
N ALA A 344 -38.24 -5.10 -4.52
CA ALA A 344 -36.85 -5.00 -4.11
C ALA A 344 -36.45 -6.18 -3.20
N ARG A 345 -35.26 -6.74 -3.42
CA ARG A 345 -34.72 -7.82 -2.58
C ARG A 345 -33.60 -7.27 -1.71
N SER A 346 -33.74 -7.51 -0.40
CA SER A 346 -32.76 -7.14 0.61
C SER A 346 -31.43 -7.87 0.37
N ALA A 347 -30.34 -7.18 0.64
CA ALA A 347 -29.07 -7.86 0.84
C ALA A 347 -29.16 -8.59 2.17
N GLY A 348 -29.13 -9.93 2.17
CA GLY A 348 -28.78 -10.68 3.38
C GLY A 348 -27.48 -10.10 3.92
N SER A 349 -27.43 -9.81 5.22
CA SER A 349 -26.37 -9.10 5.94
C SER A 349 -24.99 -9.53 5.44
N THR A 350 -24.47 -8.80 4.44
CA THR A 350 -23.13 -9.04 3.95
C THR A 350 -22.24 -8.21 4.86
N GLN A 351 -22.02 -8.72 6.07
CA GLN A 351 -20.74 -8.45 6.71
C GLN A 351 -19.69 -8.79 5.65
N VAL A 352 -18.91 -7.80 5.24
CA VAL A 352 -17.67 -8.09 4.54
C VAL A 352 -16.84 -8.88 5.54
N ARG A 353 -16.93 -10.21 5.45
CA ARG A 353 -16.20 -11.15 6.28
C ARG A 353 -14.74 -11.09 5.83
N MET A 354 -14.03 -10.09 6.32
CA MET A 354 -12.59 -10.22 6.51
C MET A 354 -12.41 -11.22 7.65
N GLY A 355 -11.59 -12.24 7.42
CA GLY A 355 -11.52 -13.44 8.25
C GLY A 355 -11.26 -13.13 9.73
N GLN A 356 -12.27 -13.32 10.56
CA GLN A 356 -12.07 -13.65 11.97
C GLN A 356 -11.50 -15.06 12.04
N ALA A 357 -10.30 -15.19 12.61
CA ALA A 357 -9.83 -16.44 13.17
C ALA A 357 -10.72 -16.83 14.38
N PRO A 358 -10.94 -18.12 14.64
CA PRO A 358 -11.91 -18.57 15.63
C PRO A 358 -11.35 -18.51 17.05
N GLY A 359 -12.22 -18.15 18.00
CA GLY A 359 -12.17 -18.65 19.36
C GLY A 359 -11.74 -17.64 20.41
N GLU A 360 -12.72 -16.99 21.04
CA GLU A 360 -12.75 -16.89 22.50
C GLU A 360 -14.19 -16.68 22.94
N ALA A 361 -14.67 -17.59 23.77
CA ALA A 361 -15.88 -17.47 24.57
C ALA A 361 -15.69 -18.36 25.81
N PRO A 362 -16.33 -18.04 26.94
CA PRO A 362 -16.46 -16.74 27.60
C PRO A 362 -15.33 -16.47 28.60
#